data_AF-A0A4Y1YQM1-F1
#
_entry.id   AF-A0A4Y1YQM1-F1
#
_cell.length_a   1.000
_cell.length_b   1.000
_cell.length_c   1.000
_cell.angle_alpha   90.00
_cell.angle_beta   90.00
_cell.angle_gamma   90.00
#
_symmetry.space_group_name_H-M   'P 1'
#
loop_
_entity.id
_entity.type
_entity.pdbx_description
1 polymer ?
#
loop_
_entity_poly.entity_id
_entity_poly.type
_entity_poly.pdbx_seq_one_letter_code
_entity_poly.pdbx_strand_id
1 'polypeptide(L)'
;MRKSNFTESQIMAILKQNEAGIPVPELCREHGMSSASFYKWRSKYGGMDTSLMKRMKELEDENRRLKKMYAEERLKAEIRLEALKGKL
;
A
#
# COMPACT_ATOMS: atom_id res chain seq x y z
N MET A 1 -5.51 -6.08 -11.23
CA MET A 1 -6.28 -6.94 -10.28
C MET A 1 -7.57 -6.22 -9.95
N ARG A 2 -8.72 -6.90 -9.95
CA ARG A 2 -9.94 -6.31 -9.35
C ARG A 2 -9.64 -5.98 -7.88
N LYS A 3 -10.14 -4.84 -7.40
CA LYS A 3 -10.03 -4.49 -5.98
C LYS A 3 -10.67 -5.62 -5.16
N SER A 4 -9.94 -6.12 -4.18
CA SER A 4 -10.50 -7.04 -3.20
C SER A 4 -11.55 -6.29 -2.38
N ASN A 5 -12.63 -6.97 -1.99
CA ASN A 5 -13.60 -6.42 -1.05
C ASN A 5 -13.05 -6.36 0.39
N PHE A 6 -11.85 -6.89 0.62
CA PHE A 6 -11.17 -6.87 1.91
C PHE A 6 -10.20 -5.69 1.98
N THR A 7 -10.26 -4.98 3.10
CA THR A 7 -9.25 -3.99 3.49
C THR A 7 -7.95 -4.68 3.89
N GLU A 8 -6.84 -3.95 3.82
CA GLU A 8 -5.53 -4.48 4.22
C GLU A 8 -5.50 -4.92 5.69
N SER A 9 -6.19 -4.19 6.58
CA SER A 9 -6.31 -4.57 7.99
C SER A 9 -7.09 -5.86 8.18
N GLN A 10 -8.19 -6.08 7.43
CA GLN A 10 -8.93 -7.34 7.45
C GLN A 10 -8.07 -8.51 6.95
N ILE A 11 -7.34 -8.31 5.86
CA ILE A 11 -6.43 -9.32 5.32
C ILE A 11 -5.40 -9.73 6.37
N MET A 12 -4.82 -8.77 7.08
CA MET A 12 -3.84 -9.05 8.13
C MET A 12 -4.42 -9.77 9.33
N ALA A 13 -5.61 -9.39 9.78
CA ALA A 13 -6.28 -10.09 10.88
C ALA A 13 -6.48 -11.57 10.54
N ILE A 14 -6.91 -11.86 9.31
CA ILE A 14 -7.09 -13.22 8.80
C ILE A 14 -5.75 -13.97 8.72
N LEU A 15 -4.68 -13.33 8.25
CA LEU A 15 -3.34 -13.96 8.21
C LEU A 15 -2.83 -14.27 9.63
N LYS A 16 -3.03 -13.37 10.61
CA LYS A 16 -2.68 -13.60 12.02
C LYS A 16 -3.48 -14.75 12.63
N GLN A 17 -4.76 -14.91 12.27
CA GLN A 17 -5.54 -16.07 12.69
C GLN A 17 -4.96 -17.39 12.15
N ASN A 18 -4.48 -17.40 10.89
CA ASN A 18 -3.79 -18.58 10.36
C ASN A 18 -2.45 -18.84 11.06
N GLU A 19 -1.68 -17.79 11.37
CA GLU A 19 -0.43 -17.90 12.14
C GLU A 19 -0.68 -18.41 13.57
N ALA A 20 -1.85 -18.10 14.15
CA ALA A 20 -2.31 -18.64 15.43
C ALA A 20 -2.84 -20.09 15.35
N GLY A 21 -2.85 -20.69 14.16
CA GLY A 21 -3.16 -22.11 13.95
C GLY A 21 -4.52 -22.41 13.31
N ILE A 22 -5.33 -21.40 12.96
CA ILE A 22 -6.62 -21.66 12.31
C ILE A 22 -6.41 -22.17 10.87
N PRO A 23 -6.98 -23.33 10.48
CA PRO A 23 -6.82 -23.89 9.15
C PRO A 23 -7.38 -22.98 8.04
N VAL A 24 -6.67 -22.89 6.91
CA VAL A 24 -7.09 -22.09 5.74
C VAL A 24 -8.52 -22.42 5.25
N PRO A 25 -8.97 -23.70 5.17
CA PRO A 25 -10.33 -24.01 4.73
C PRO A 25 -11.42 -23.40 5.63
N GLU A 26 -11.16 -23.31 6.94
CA GLU A 26 -12.08 -22.72 7.90
C GLU A 26 -12.19 -21.21 7.71
N LEU A 27 -11.05 -20.52 7.60
CA LEU A 27 -10.99 -19.10 7.29
C LEU A 27 -11.69 -18.77 5.97
N CYS A 28 -11.54 -19.63 4.95
CA CYS A 28 -12.20 -19.46 3.67
C CYS A 28 -13.73 -19.50 3.80
N ARG A 29 -14.24 -20.42 4.62
CA ARG A 29 -15.68 -20.56 4.88
C ARG A 29 -16.21 -19.38 5.71
N GLU A 30 -15.51 -19.00 6.77
CA GLU A 30 -15.93 -17.92 7.68
C GLU A 30 -15.98 -16.56 6.97
N HIS A 31 -14.95 -16.24 6.20
CA HIS A 31 -14.84 -14.93 5.56
C HIS A 31 -15.38 -14.89 4.13
N GLY A 32 -15.88 -16.01 3.58
CA GLY A 32 -16.38 -16.06 2.21
C GLY A 32 -15.31 -15.76 1.17
N MET A 33 -14.08 -16.23 1.39
CA MET A 33 -12.94 -16.02 0.50
C MET A 33 -12.45 -17.34 -0.11
N SER A 34 -11.75 -17.26 -1.25
CA SER A 34 -11.12 -18.43 -1.86
C SER A 34 -9.74 -18.71 -1.25
N SER A 35 -9.33 -19.99 -1.20
CA SER A 35 -7.97 -20.36 -0.79
C SER A 35 -6.90 -19.69 -1.66
N ALA A 36 -7.18 -19.48 -2.94
CA ALA A 36 -6.27 -18.76 -3.85
C ALA A 36 -6.07 -17.30 -3.42
N SER A 37 -7.11 -16.63 -2.93
CA SER A 37 -7.00 -15.27 -2.38
C SER A 37 -6.15 -15.26 -1.13
N PHE A 38 -6.36 -16.22 -0.22
CA PHE A 38 -5.57 -16.35 1.00
C PHE A 38 -4.07 -16.49 0.71
N TYR A 39 -3.66 -17.41 -0.18
CA TYR A 39 -2.24 -17.59 -0.49
C TYR A 39 -1.62 -16.41 -1.22
N LYS A 40 -2.38 -15.69 -2.06
CA LYS A 40 -1.92 -14.41 -2.64
C LYS A 40 -1.65 -13.37 -1.56
N TRP A 41 -2.53 -13.26 -0.57
CA TRP A 41 -2.32 -12.36 0.56
C TRP A 41 -1.13 -12.78 1.41
N ARG A 42 -1.00 -14.07 1.71
CA ARG A 42 0.15 -14.61 2.46
C ARG A 42 1.47 -14.36 1.75
N SER A 43 1.51 -14.46 0.42
CA SER A 43 2.72 -14.10 -0.35
C SER A 43 3.04 -12.61 -0.33
N LYS A 44 2.02 -11.74 -0.24
CA LYS A 44 2.21 -10.28 -0.27
C LYS A 44 2.49 -9.68 1.12
N TYR A 45 1.85 -10.23 2.15
CA TYR A 45 1.81 -9.65 3.48
C TYR A 45 2.23 -10.62 4.60
N GLY A 46 2.46 -11.89 4.31
CA GLY A 46 2.88 -12.88 5.32
C GLY A 46 4.20 -12.46 5.98
N GLY A 47 4.28 -12.62 7.30
CA GLY A 47 5.44 -12.18 8.09
C GLY A 47 5.56 -10.65 8.27
N MET A 48 4.63 -9.86 7.75
CA MET A 48 4.57 -8.41 8.00
C MET A 48 3.75 -8.13 9.26
N ASP A 49 4.30 -7.44 10.25
CA ASP A 49 3.50 -6.98 11.38
C ASP A 49 2.69 -5.71 11.03
N THR A 50 1.58 -5.51 11.74
CA THR A 50 0.76 -4.29 11.73
C THR A 50 1.55 -2.97 11.84
N SER A 51 2.64 -2.95 12.61
CA SER A 51 3.54 -1.80 12.75
C SER A 51 4.31 -1.48 11.47
N LEU A 52 4.82 -2.50 10.76
CA LEU A 52 5.49 -2.35 9.47
C LEU A 52 4.54 -1.81 8.40
N MET A 53 3.27 -2.24 8.42
CA MET A 53 2.26 -1.79 7.47
C MET A 53 1.87 -0.32 7.71
N LYS A 54 1.71 0.09 8.97
CA LYS A 54 1.51 1.51 9.33
C LYS A 54 2.67 2.36 8.82
N ARG A 55 3.91 1.90 9.06
CA ARG A 55 5.11 2.58 8.59
C ARG A 55 5.18 2.66 7.07
N MET A 56 4.80 1.60 6.37
CA MET A 56 4.74 1.57 4.91
C MET A 56 3.77 2.62 4.37
N LYS A 57 2.57 2.72 4.93
CA LYS A 57 1.57 3.72 4.53
C LYS A 57 2.04 5.15 4.78
N GLU A 58 2.65 5.40 5.94
CA GLU A 58 3.26 6.72 6.24
C GLU A 58 4.34 7.08 5.22
N LEU A 59 5.19 6.11 4.85
CA LEU A 59 6.24 6.32 3.85
C LEU A 59 5.66 6.57 2.45
N GLU A 60 4.59 5.87 2.06
CA GLU A 60 3.90 6.11 0.79
C GLU A 60 3.27 7.52 0.75
N ASP A 61 2.64 7.94 1.84
CA ASP A 61 2.07 9.29 1.98
C ASP A 61 3.14 10.38 1.89
N GLU A 62 4.26 10.18 2.60
CA GLU A 62 5.38 11.11 2.57
C GLU A 62 6.02 11.17 1.18
N ASN A 63 6.23 10.02 0.54
CA ASN A 63 6.77 9.96 -0.83
C ASN A 63 5.88 10.71 -1.83
N ARG A 64 4.55 10.56 -1.70
CA ARG A 64 3.60 11.33 -2.53
C ARG A 64 3.75 12.83 -2.31
N ARG A 65 3.86 13.29 -1.06
CA ARG A 65 4.04 14.71 -0.73
C ARG A 65 5.34 15.26 -1.29
N LEU A 66 6.44 14.52 -1.10
CA LEU A 66 7.76 14.89 -1.60
C LEU A 66 7.78 15.00 -3.13
N LYS A 67 7.17 14.04 -3.85
CA LYS A 67 7.04 14.09 -5.31
C LYS A 67 6.26 15.32 -5.78
N LYS A 68 5.17 15.65 -5.10
CA LYS A 68 4.37 16.85 -5.42
C LYS A 68 5.19 18.13 -5.22
N MET A 69 5.84 18.26 -4.07
CA MET A 69 6.68 19.42 -3.76
C MET A 69 7.83 19.58 -4.76
N TYR A 70 8.49 18.47 -5.12
CA TYR A 70 9.55 18.47 -6.12
C TYR A 70 9.05 18.94 -7.49
N ALA A 71 7.90 18.43 -7.94
CA ALA A 71 7.32 18.84 -9.22
C ALA A 71 6.96 20.33 -9.25
N GLU A 72 6.35 20.84 -8.17
CA GLU A 72 6.01 22.26 -8.03
C GLU A 72 7.27 23.14 -8.04
N GLU A 73 8.31 22.75 -7.31
CA GLU A 73 9.53 23.57 -7.24
C GLU A 73 10.36 23.49 -8.52
N ARG A 74 10.34 22.34 -9.20
CA ARG A 74 10.95 22.18 -10.52
C ARG A 74 10.27 23.09 -11.55
N LEU A 75 8.94 23.15 -11.56
CA LEU A 75 8.19 24.03 -12.44
C LEU A 75 8.53 25.51 -12.18
N LYS A 76 8.61 25.93 -10.92
CA LYS A 76 9.03 27.30 -10.58
C LYS A 76 10.44 27.60 -11.06
N ALA A 77 11.37 26.66 -10.91
CA ALA A 77 12.74 26.82 -11.38
C ALA A 77 12.81 26.99 -12.91
N GLU A 78 12.01 26.24 -13.65
CA GLU A 78 11.91 26.34 -15.11
C GLU A 78 11.36 27.70 -15.55
N ILE A 79 10.27 28.17 -14.94
CA ILE A 79 9.69 29.51 -15.20
C ILE A 79 10.73 30.62 -14.92
N ARG A 80 11.46 30.55 -13.81
CA ARG A 80 12.52 31.54 -13.49
C ARG A 80 13.61 31.55 -14.56
N LEU A 81 14.00 30.37 -15.05
CA LEU A 81 15.02 30.23 -16.08
C LEU A 81 14.53 30.80 -17.43
N GLU A 82 13.27 30.61 -17.79
CA GLU A 82 12.68 31.18 -19.00
C GLU A 82 12.57 32.71 -18.93
N ALA A 83 12.19 33.25 -17.77
CA ALA A 83 12.17 34.70 -17.53
C ALA A 83 13.57 35.31 -17.65
N LEU A 84 14.60 34.67 -17.07
CA LEU A 84 16.00 35.11 -17.20
C LEU A 84 16.52 35.03 -18.64
N LYS A 85 15.97 34.12 -19.45
CA LYS A 85 16.30 33.98 -20.88
C LYS A 85 15.52 34.96 -21.78
N GLY A 86 14.66 35.81 -21.21
CA GLY A 86 13.83 36.75 -21.97
C GLY A 86 12.82 36.08 -22.90
N LYS A 87 12.40 34.84 -22.57
CA LYS A 87 11.44 34.04 -23.35
C LYS A 87 10.01 34.09 -22.81
N LEU A 88 9.79 34.93 -21.79
CA LEU A 88 8.53 35.22 -21.13
C LEU A 88 8.21 36.71 -21.29
#